data_AF-A0A9E2YDL0-F1
#
_entry.id   AF-A0A9E2YDL0-F1
#
_cell.length_a   1.000
_cell.length_b   1.000
_cell.length_c   1.000
_cell.angle_alpha   90.00
_cell.angle_beta   90.00
_cell.angle_gamma   90.00
#
_symmetry.space_group_name_H-M   'P 1'
#
loop_
_entity.id
_entity.type
_entity.pdbx_description
1 polymer ?
#
loop_
_entity_poly.entity_id
_entity_poly.type
_entity_poly.pdbx_seq_one_letter_code
_entity_poly.pdbx_strand_id
1 'polypeptide(L)'
;MVKYDSGNVLLKPCHRRQMANDLKRVTHLGDRIGDFGMTIAMRQIGRSCEMTATVHDSVGDFTCRSRQQNWRFALRDLIRTLCCQLRAHRSLRALAPAF
;
A
#
# COMPACT_ATOMS: atom_id res chain seq x y z
N MET A 1 -10.91 3.62 -0.20
CA MET A 1 -10.63 4.21 -1.53
C MET A 1 -9.11 4.23 -1.81
N VAL A 2 -8.65 3.77 -2.97
CA VAL A 2 -7.21 3.73 -3.31
C VAL A 2 -6.83 4.88 -4.25
N LYS A 3 -5.92 5.76 -3.83
CA LYS A 3 -5.36 6.84 -4.64
C LYS A 3 -3.98 6.45 -5.16
N TYR A 4 -3.71 6.73 -6.44
CA TYR A 4 -2.42 6.48 -7.06
C TYR A 4 -1.78 7.80 -7.47
N ASP A 5 -0.62 8.10 -6.89
CA ASP A 5 0.23 9.20 -7.31
C ASP A 5 1.49 8.62 -7.98
N SER A 6 1.56 8.75 -9.31
CA SER A 6 2.68 8.24 -10.09
C SER A 6 3.91 9.14 -10.09
N GLY A 7 3.89 10.29 -9.40
CA GLY A 7 5.04 11.19 -9.25
C GLY A 7 5.77 11.46 -10.57
N ASN A 8 7.07 11.18 -10.59
CA ASN A 8 7.94 11.31 -11.77
C ASN A 8 8.07 10.02 -12.59
N VAL A 9 7.20 9.02 -12.38
CA VAL A 9 7.23 7.74 -13.11
C VAL A 9 6.14 7.67 -14.16
N LEU A 10 6.54 7.47 -15.40
CA LEU A 10 5.61 7.31 -16.51
C LEU A 10 5.10 5.87 -16.58
N LEU A 11 4.00 5.60 -15.87
CA LEU A 11 3.33 4.31 -15.90
C LEU A 11 2.41 4.19 -17.11
N LYS A 12 2.72 3.22 -17.99
CA LYS A 12 1.80 2.80 -19.05
C LYS A 12 0.46 2.33 -18.46
N PRO A 13 -0.68 2.50 -19.17
CA PRO A 13 -1.99 2.06 -18.69
C PRO A 13 -2.03 0.58 -18.28
N CYS A 14 -1.31 -0.29 -18.98
CA CYS A 14 -1.19 -1.71 -18.63
C CYS A 14 -0.51 -1.92 -17.27
N HIS A 15 0.53 -1.15 -16.95
CA HIS A 15 1.20 -1.22 -15.65
C HIS A 15 0.29 -0.76 -14.52
N ARG A 16 -0.48 0.32 -14.73
CA ARG A 16 -1.48 0.79 -13.75
C ARG A 16 -2.52 -0.28 -13.45
N ARG A 17 -3.04 -0.97 -14.48
CA ARG A 17 -3.98 -2.11 -14.31
C ARG A 17 -3.34 -3.27 -13.55
N GLN A 18 -2.09 -3.59 -13.84
CA GLN A 18 -1.36 -4.64 -13.13
C GLN A 18 -1.18 -4.29 -11.66
N MET A 19 -0.73 -3.07 -11.35
CA MET A 19 -0.61 -2.59 -9.98
C MET A 19 -1.95 -2.66 -9.25
N ALA A 20 -3.02 -2.16 -9.87
CA ALA A 20 -4.36 -2.22 -9.29
C ALA A 20 -4.81 -3.66 -9.01
N ASN A 21 -4.55 -4.59 -9.93
CA ASN A 21 -4.88 -6.01 -9.72
C ASN A 21 -4.07 -6.64 -8.60
N ASP A 22 -2.77 -6.35 -8.50
CA ASP A 22 -1.92 -6.86 -7.42
C ASP A 22 -2.35 -6.29 -6.05
N LEU A 23 -2.81 -5.03 -6.03
CA LEU A 23 -3.24 -4.34 -4.83
C LEU A 23 -4.67 -4.67 -4.39
N LYS A 24 -5.52 -5.21 -5.27
CA LYS A 24 -6.89 -5.65 -4.91
C LYS A 24 -6.91 -6.53 -3.67
N ARG A 25 -5.93 -7.42 -3.50
CA ARG A 25 -5.83 -8.27 -2.30
C ARG A 25 -5.66 -7.46 -1.03
N VAL A 26 -4.83 -6.43 -1.07
CA VAL A 26 -4.60 -5.51 0.06
C VAL A 26 -5.85 -4.67 0.30
N THR A 27 -6.50 -4.19 -0.77
CA THR A 27 -7.74 -3.41 -0.66
C THR A 27 -8.86 -4.22 -0.03
N HIS A 28 -9.07 -5.47 -0.44
CA HIS A 28 -10.05 -6.35 0.18
C HIS A 28 -9.76 -6.66 1.65
N LEU A 29 -8.48 -6.71 2.05
CA LEU A 29 -8.11 -6.85 3.45
C LEU A 29 -8.41 -5.58 4.25
N GLY A 30 -8.14 -4.40 3.66
CA GLY A 30 -8.42 -3.10 4.25
C GLY A 30 -9.92 -2.80 4.37
N ASP A 31 -10.71 -3.06 3.33
CA ASP A 31 -12.17 -2.82 3.32
C ASP A 31 -12.90 -3.62 4.42
N ARG A 32 -12.36 -4.79 4.80
CA ARG A 32 -12.91 -5.56 5.94
C ARG A 32 -12.68 -4.91 7.31
N ILE A 33 -11.76 -3.96 7.39
CA ILE A 33 -11.41 -3.25 8.63
C ILE A 33 -12.29 -1.99 8.77
N GLY A 34 -12.85 -1.45 7.69
CA GLY A 34 -13.78 -0.31 7.73
C GLY A 34 -13.27 0.86 6.88
N ASP A 35 -13.13 2.04 7.49
CA ASP A 35 -12.72 3.30 6.85
C ASP A 35 -11.27 3.25 6.32
N PHE A 36 -11.09 2.52 5.22
CA PHE A 36 -9.79 2.25 4.64
C PHE A 36 -9.47 3.23 3.51
N GLY A 37 -8.60 4.20 3.82
CA GLY A 37 -7.95 5.07 2.85
C GLY A 37 -6.54 4.56 2.53
N MET A 38 -6.20 4.34 1.27
CA MET A 38 -4.83 4.00 0.90
C MET A 38 -4.35 4.89 -0.24
N THR A 39 -3.21 5.55 -0.06
CA THR A 39 -2.54 6.34 -1.09
C THR A 39 -1.21 5.71 -1.41
N ILE A 40 -0.96 5.44 -2.68
CA ILE A 40 0.29 4.87 -3.17
C ILE A 40 0.99 5.90 -4.02
N ALA A 41 2.14 6.34 -3.54
CA ALA A 41 3.05 7.22 -4.25
C ALA A 41 4.20 6.42 -4.84
N MET A 42 4.56 6.71 -6.08
CA MET A 42 5.67 6.10 -6.78
C MET A 42 6.65 7.17 -7.26
N ARG A 43 7.94 6.96 -7.01
CA ARG A 43 9.00 7.86 -7.43
C ARG A 43 10.19 7.09 -7.96
N GLN A 44 10.75 7.53 -9.07
CA GLN A 44 12.02 7.02 -9.58
C GLN A 44 13.16 7.91 -9.06
N ILE A 45 14.13 7.29 -8.42
CA ILE A 45 15.32 7.92 -7.83
C ILE A 45 16.54 7.28 -8.48
N GLY A 46 17.08 7.92 -9.52
CA GLY A 46 18.16 7.38 -10.35
C GLY A 46 17.77 6.05 -11.01
N ARG A 47 18.54 5.00 -10.72
CA ARG A 47 18.28 3.62 -11.19
C ARG A 47 17.37 2.81 -10.27
N SER A 48 16.87 3.41 -9.18
CA SER A 48 15.98 2.75 -8.23
C SER A 48 14.57 3.32 -8.32
N CYS A 49 13.60 2.46 -8.09
CA CYS A 49 12.21 2.80 -7.90
C CYS A 49 11.87 2.76 -6.40
N GLU A 50 11.21 3.80 -5.94
CA GLU A 50 10.66 3.91 -4.61
C GLU A 50 9.13 3.91 -4.69
N MET A 51 8.52 3.13 -3.82
CA MET A 51 7.08 3.14 -3.61
C MET A 51 6.78 3.36 -2.14
N THR A 52 5.82 4.24 -1.89
CA THR A 52 5.34 4.57 -0.56
C THR A 52 3.84 4.34 -0.54
N ALA A 53 3.34 3.59 0.42
CA ALA A 53 1.92 3.42 0.68
C ALA A 53 1.59 4.02 2.04
N THR A 54 0.72 5.03 2.04
CA THR A 54 0.15 5.61 3.24
C THR A 54 -1.26 5.07 3.40
N VAL A 55 -1.51 4.41 4.52
CA VAL A 55 -2.82 3.87 4.89
C VAL A 55 -3.38 4.72 6.02
N HIS A 56 -4.65 5.06 5.90
CA HIS A 56 -5.45 5.70 6.94
C HIS A 56 -6.58 4.74 7.30
N ASP A 57 -6.72 4.48 8.60
CA ASP A 57 -7.73 3.63 9.20
C ASP A 57 -8.24 4.29 10.49
N SER A 58 -9.41 3.89 10.98
CA SER A 58 -10.01 4.44 12.20
C SER A 58 -9.16 4.23 13.45
N VAL A 59 -8.25 3.24 13.43
CA VAL A 59 -7.33 2.92 14.54
C VAL A 59 -6.06 3.77 14.48
N GLY A 60 -5.73 4.34 13.32
CA GLY A 60 -4.56 5.19 13.13
C GLY A 60 -3.92 5.03 11.74
N ASP A 61 -3.03 5.96 11.45
CA ASP A 61 -2.36 6.05 10.16
C ASP A 61 -1.00 5.33 10.21
N PHE A 62 -0.65 4.63 9.13
CA PHE A 62 0.67 4.07 8.97
C PHE A 62 1.20 4.22 7.54
N THR A 63 2.52 4.30 7.42
CA THR A 63 3.18 4.44 6.13
C THR A 63 4.19 3.32 5.93
N CYS A 64 4.10 2.66 4.78
CA CYS A 64 5.04 1.64 4.31
C CYS A 64 5.86 2.21 3.15
N ARG A 65 7.16 1.93 3.12
CA ARG A 65 8.05 2.35 2.04
C ARG A 65 8.88 1.15 1.58
N SER A 66 9.02 0.99 0.27
CA SER A 66 9.94 0.03 -0.33
C SER A 66 10.73 0.70 -1.45
N ARG A 67 12.03 0.42 -1.49
CA ARG A 67 12.94 0.91 -2.52
C ARG A 67 13.67 -0.26 -3.15
N GLN A 68 13.52 -0.43 -4.46
CA GLN A 68 14.09 -1.53 -5.22
C GLN A 68 14.57 -1.05 -6.58
N GLN A 69 15.40 -1.83 -7.29
CA GLN A 69 15.86 -1.45 -8.63
C GLN A 69 14.73 -1.41 -9.67
N ASN A 70 13.67 -2.21 -9.47
CA ASN A 70 12.52 -2.29 -10.37
C ASN A 70 11.22 -2.06 -9.59
N TRP A 71 10.29 -1.34 -10.21
CA TRP A 71 8.96 -1.09 -9.67
C TRP A 71 8.19 -2.36 -9.31
N ARG A 72 8.38 -3.47 -10.04
CA ARG A 72 7.69 -4.74 -9.74
C ARG A 72 8.18 -5.34 -8.43
N PHE A 73 9.47 -5.24 -8.15
CA PHE A 73 10.05 -5.69 -6.89
C PHE A 73 9.65 -4.76 -5.76
N ALA A 74 9.70 -3.44 -5.98
CA ALA A 74 9.23 -2.46 -4.99
C ALA A 74 7.76 -2.70 -4.63
N LEU A 75 6.91 -2.96 -5.62
CA LEU A 75 5.49 -3.23 -5.40
C LEU A 75 5.26 -4.52 -4.61
N ARG A 76 5.91 -5.62 -4.99
CA ARG A 76 5.76 -6.91 -4.29
C ARG A 76 6.20 -6.82 -2.85
N ASP A 77 7.32 -6.15 -2.61
CA ASP A 77 7.87 -5.92 -1.28
C ASP A 77 6.93 -5.03 -0.46
N LEU A 78 6.43 -3.94 -1.03
CA LEU A 78 5.42 -3.06 -0.43
C LEU A 78 4.14 -3.83 -0.06
N ILE A 79 3.62 -4.68 -0.97
CA ILE A 79 2.42 -5.49 -0.72
C ILE A 79 2.62 -6.44 0.45
N ARG A 80 3.80 -7.08 0.55
CA ARG A 80 4.13 -7.96 1.68
C ARG A 80 4.12 -7.19 3.00
N THR A 81 4.80 -6.04 3.02
CA THR A 81 4.84 -5.17 4.21
C THR A 81 3.45 -4.67 4.59
N LEU A 82 2.64 -4.23 3.63
CA LEU A 82 1.25 -3.83 3.84
C LEU A 82 0.40 -4.96 4.42
N CYS A 83 0.52 -6.18 3.87
CA CYS A 83 -0.22 -7.34 4.39
C CYS A 83 0.15 -7.66 5.85
N CYS A 84 1.44 -7.59 6.19
CA CYS A 84 1.91 -7.80 7.56
C CYS A 84 1.38 -6.71 8.50
N GLN A 85 1.47 -5.44 8.10
CA GLN A 85 1.01 -4.30 8.92
C GLN A 85 -0.50 -4.31 9.11
N LEU A 86 -1.29 -4.59 8.07
CA LEU A 86 -2.76 -4.69 8.18
C LEU A 86 -3.18 -5.85 9.10
N ARG A 87 -2.47 -6.97 9.06
CA ARG A 87 -2.72 -8.08 9.99
C ARG A 87 -2.38 -7.70 11.42
N ALA A 88 -1.25 -7.00 11.64
CA ALA A 88 -0.86 -6.50 12.95
C ALA A 88 -1.88 -5.49 13.51
N HIS A 89 -2.34 -4.54 12.70
CA HIS A 89 -3.40 -3.60 13.06
C HIS A 89 -4.71 -4.31 13.40
N ARG A 90 -5.09 -5.33 12.62
CA ARG A 90 -6.27 -6.13 12.93
C ARG A 90 -6.13 -6.88 14.25
N SER A 91 -4.95 -7.43 14.56
CA SER A 91 -4.73 -8.08 15.86
C SER A 91 -4.75 -7.07 17.02
N LEU A 92 -4.17 -5.88 16.84
CA LEU A 92 -4.23 -4.82 17.85
C LEU A 92 -5.67 -4.37 18.11
N ARG A 93 -6.48 -4.22 17.07
CA ARG A 93 -7.91 -3.90 17.22
C ARG A 93 -8.70 -5.01 17.93
N ALA A 94 -8.39 -6.28 17.65
CA ALA A 94 -9.02 -7.39 18.35
C ALA A 94 -8.64 -7.45 19.85
N LEU A 95 -7.48 -6.90 20.21
CA LEU A 95 -6.98 -6.82 21.58
C LEU A 95 -7.36 -5.53 22.31
N ALA A 96 -7.92 -4.54 21.62
CA ALA A 96 -8.49 -3.33 22.20
C ALA A 96 -10.01 -3.50 22.35
N PRO A 97 -10.51 -4.13 23.43
CA PRO A 97 -11.94 -4.10 23.72
C PRO A 97 -12.36 -2.65 23.93
N ALA A 98 -13.42 -2.25 23.23
CA ALA A 98 -14.07 -0.96 23.41
C ALA A 98 -14.42 -0.77 24.89
N PHE A 99 -13.83 0.25 25.51
CA PHE A 99 -14.29 0.84 26.77
C PHE A 99 -14.98 2.17 26.44
#